data_AF-A0A9P7KRE3-F1
#
_entry.id   AF-A0A9P7KRE3-F1
#
_cell.length_a   1.000
_cell.length_b   1.000
_cell.length_c   1.000
_cell.angle_alpha   90.00
_cell.angle_beta   90.00
_cell.angle_gamma   90.00
#
_symmetry.space_group_name_H-M   'P 1'
#
loop_
_entity.id
_entity.type
_entity.pdbx_description
1 polymer ?
#
loop_
_entity_poly.entity_id
_entity_poly.type
_entity_poly.pdbx_seq_one_letter_code
_entity_poly.pdbx_strand_id
1 'polypeptide(L)'
;MDVISTSKGDATWRDSLTKFQSFSLTEWTRILAFDSDSLVLNSMDHYFLSPMAAVAVPRAYWLNEKGTGIAKQVLGSHVMLIEPNKVRYEKIVAESIRSSEFDMEVINHMFQDSAMILPHRRLALLTGEFRTKNHTKYLGPDEDEEWNAMAEVSRSFLVHFSDWPLPKPWKHHTKKQWEDALPTCSEDEVEKEDQPRCADRVMWTSFYEDYNRLKEQECGILY
;
A
#
# COMPACT_ATOMS: atom_id res chain seq x y z
N MET A 1 15.06 20.05 -4.50
CA MET A 1 14.93 18.72 -3.89
C MET A 1 15.68 17.76 -4.77
N ASP A 2 16.64 17.04 -4.21
CA ASP A 2 17.46 16.09 -4.95
C ASP A 2 16.80 14.72 -4.91
N VAL A 3 16.62 14.09 -6.07
CA VAL A 3 16.07 12.74 -6.20
C VAL A 3 17.12 11.76 -5.70
N ILE A 4 16.73 10.88 -4.75
CA ILE A 4 17.59 9.78 -4.31
C ILE A 4 17.18 8.56 -5.14
N SER A 5 18.11 8.05 -5.94
CA SER A 5 17.85 6.92 -6.83
C SER A 5 18.82 5.75 -6.60
N THR A 6 18.33 4.51 -6.67
CA THR A 6 19.20 3.30 -6.72
C THR A 6 19.59 2.96 -8.17
N SER A 7 20.73 2.30 -8.38
CA SER A 7 21.16 1.85 -9.72
C SER A 7 20.66 0.45 -10.11
N LYS A 8 19.96 -0.24 -9.20
CA LYS A 8 19.43 -1.59 -9.41
C LYS A 8 17.90 -1.58 -9.65
N GLY A 9 17.42 -2.43 -10.57
CA GLY A 9 15.99 -2.73 -10.76
C GLY A 9 15.28 -2.01 -11.91
N ASP A 10 13.95 -2.23 -11.99
CA ASP A 10 13.05 -1.57 -12.94
C ASP A 10 13.01 -0.05 -12.68
N ALA A 11 12.95 0.75 -13.74
CA ALA A 11 12.86 2.21 -13.66
C ALA A 11 11.72 2.70 -12.74
N THR A 12 10.69 1.87 -12.54
CA THR A 12 9.54 2.13 -11.66
C THR A 12 9.92 2.28 -10.18
N TRP A 13 10.95 1.59 -9.70
CA TRP A 13 11.31 1.54 -8.27
C TRP A 13 12.54 2.37 -7.93
N ARG A 14 13.17 2.93 -8.96
CA ARG A 14 14.48 3.57 -8.87
C ARG A 14 14.48 4.78 -7.96
N ASP A 15 13.38 5.54 -7.95
CA ASP A 15 13.20 6.77 -7.17
C ASP A 15 12.42 6.55 -5.85
N SER A 16 12.14 5.29 -5.50
CA SER A 16 11.41 4.90 -4.28
C SER A 16 12.05 5.47 -3.00
N LEU A 17 13.38 5.62 -3.00
CA LEU A 17 14.15 6.18 -1.88
C LEU A 17 13.83 7.65 -1.60
N THR A 18 13.23 8.38 -2.55
CA THR A 18 12.73 9.74 -2.33
C THR A 18 11.70 9.77 -1.21
N LYS A 19 10.99 8.66 -0.93
CA LYS A 19 10.04 8.58 0.19
C LYS A 19 10.72 8.80 1.55
N PHE A 20 12.03 8.52 1.67
CA PHE A 20 12.77 8.77 2.90
C PHE A 20 12.96 10.26 3.21
N GLN A 21 12.70 11.16 2.26
CA GLN A 21 12.65 12.59 2.54
C GLN A 21 11.65 12.94 3.65
N SER A 22 10.59 12.13 3.82
CA SER A 22 9.63 12.27 4.93
C SER A 22 10.28 12.27 6.31
N PHE A 23 11.42 11.59 6.50
CA PHE A 23 12.15 11.60 7.77
C PHE A 23 12.88 12.92 8.05
N SER A 24 13.08 13.76 7.03
CA SER A 24 13.82 15.03 7.15
C SER A 24 12.93 16.24 7.44
N LEU A 25 11.61 16.08 7.30
CA LEU A 25 10.59 17.13 7.47
C LEU A 25 10.32 17.44 8.95
N THR A 26 11.35 17.91 9.65
CA THR A 26 11.36 18.15 11.11
C THR A 26 10.50 19.33 11.59
N GLU A 27 9.90 20.09 10.67
CA GLU A 27 8.88 21.08 10.99
C GLU A 27 7.55 20.44 11.43
N TRP A 28 7.35 19.14 11.15
CA TRP A 28 6.20 18.37 11.59
C TRP A 28 6.57 17.43 12.73
N THR A 29 5.67 17.26 13.70
CA THR A 29 5.84 16.28 14.78
C THR A 29 5.61 14.85 14.28
N ARG A 30 4.72 14.69 13.29
CA ARG A 30 4.34 13.40 12.73
C ARG A 30 4.00 13.54 11.27
N ILE A 31 4.33 12.51 10.50
CA ILE A 31 4.05 12.44 9.07
C ILE A 31 3.50 11.06 8.75
N LEU A 32 2.34 11.02 8.09
CA LEU A 32 1.82 9.80 7.48
C LEU A 32 2.20 9.83 6.01
N ALA A 33 3.24 9.08 5.64
CA ALA A 33 3.70 8.92 4.26
C ALA A 33 3.14 7.63 3.67
N PHE A 34 2.66 7.64 2.43
CA PHE A 34 2.21 6.45 1.72
C PHE A 34 2.55 6.55 0.23
N ASP A 35 2.55 5.40 -0.46
CA ASP A 35 2.98 5.33 -1.85
C ASP A 35 2.00 6.06 -2.79
N SER A 36 2.56 6.66 -3.84
CA SER A 36 1.79 7.44 -4.83
C SER A 36 0.84 6.60 -5.69
N ASP A 37 1.01 5.28 -5.69
CA ASP A 37 0.06 4.30 -6.23
C ASP A 37 -0.94 3.81 -5.19
N SER A 38 -1.40 4.72 -4.34
CA SER A 38 -2.49 4.46 -3.40
C SER A 38 -3.66 5.42 -3.61
N LEU A 39 -4.84 5.02 -3.14
CA LEU A 39 -6.03 5.84 -3.09
C LEU A 39 -6.59 5.86 -1.66
N VAL A 40 -6.84 7.07 -1.14
CA VAL A 40 -7.42 7.28 0.20
C VAL A 40 -8.93 7.06 0.11
N LEU A 41 -9.44 6.13 0.93
CA LEU A 41 -10.84 5.73 0.97
C LEU A 41 -11.59 6.32 2.17
N ASN A 42 -10.90 6.55 3.29
CA ASN A 42 -11.48 7.10 4.52
C ASN A 42 -10.44 7.93 5.30
N SER A 43 -10.89 8.75 6.26
CA SER A 43 -9.99 9.56 7.09
C SER A 43 -9.00 8.71 7.91
N MET A 44 -7.74 9.10 7.86
CA MET A 44 -6.62 8.50 8.60
C MET A 44 -6.16 9.36 9.78
N ASP A 45 -6.87 10.42 10.12
CA ASP A 45 -6.38 11.43 11.09
C ASP A 45 -6.15 10.85 12.49
N HIS A 46 -6.89 9.80 12.85
CA HIS A 46 -6.75 9.12 14.13
C HIS A 46 -5.38 8.45 14.33
N TYR A 47 -4.62 8.15 13.25
CA TYR A 47 -3.24 7.65 13.38
C TYR A 47 -2.29 8.69 13.99
N PHE A 48 -2.59 9.98 13.87
CA PHE A 48 -1.80 11.02 14.54
C PHE A 48 -1.97 11.02 16.08
N LEU A 49 -2.95 10.28 16.60
CA LEU A 49 -3.17 10.07 18.04
C LEU A 49 -2.51 8.79 18.57
N SER A 50 -1.95 7.93 17.71
CA SER A 50 -1.26 6.69 18.16
C SER A 50 -0.05 7.00 19.07
N PRO A 51 0.54 6.05 19.81
CA PRO A 51 1.78 6.30 20.53
C PRO A 51 2.92 6.79 19.63
N MET A 52 3.86 7.56 20.19
CA MET A 52 5.05 7.97 19.43
C MET A 52 5.92 6.75 19.12
N ALA A 53 6.36 6.64 17.87
CA ALA A 53 7.35 5.67 17.42
C ALA A 53 8.23 6.32 16.37
N ALA A 54 9.49 5.88 16.26
CA ALA A 54 10.39 6.33 15.20
C ALA A 54 9.77 6.10 13.81
N VAL A 55 9.18 4.92 13.64
CA VAL A 55 8.44 4.47 12.46
C VAL A 55 7.34 3.52 12.95
N ALA A 56 6.13 3.69 12.42
CA ALA A 56 5.07 2.71 12.54
C ALA A 56 4.56 2.29 11.16
N VAL A 57 4.45 0.99 10.94
CA VAL A 57 4.18 0.38 9.63
C VAL A 57 3.35 -0.89 9.76
N PRO A 58 2.52 -1.23 8.76
CA PRO A 58 1.90 -2.53 8.70
C PRO A 58 2.91 -3.61 8.29
N ARG A 59 2.57 -4.88 8.52
CA ARG A 59 3.27 -6.01 7.90
C ARG A 59 2.85 -6.13 6.43
N ALA A 60 3.80 -6.47 5.57
CA ALA A 60 3.55 -6.84 4.18
C ALA A 60 2.97 -8.26 4.10
N TYR A 61 1.70 -8.43 4.49
CA TYR A 61 1.07 -9.74 4.67
C TYR A 61 1.19 -10.65 3.43
N TRP A 62 1.23 -10.08 2.22
CA TRP A 62 1.36 -10.82 0.95
C TRP A 62 2.72 -11.52 0.80
N LEU A 63 3.77 -11.03 1.46
CA LEU A 63 5.11 -11.64 1.48
C LEU A 63 5.31 -12.62 2.64
N ASN A 64 4.37 -12.65 3.58
CA ASN A 64 4.47 -13.50 4.75
C ASN A 64 3.74 -14.82 4.52
N GLU A 65 4.35 -15.93 4.94
CA GLU A 65 3.71 -17.24 4.93
C GLU A 65 3.01 -17.50 6.26
N LYS A 66 1.98 -18.36 6.21
CA LYS A 66 1.27 -18.77 7.42
C LYS A 66 2.27 -19.48 8.36
N GLY A 67 2.33 -19.04 9.61
CA GLY A 67 3.26 -19.57 10.60
C GLY A 67 4.66 -18.93 10.58
N THR A 68 4.93 -17.95 9.70
CA THR A 68 6.14 -17.11 9.84
C THR A 68 6.10 -16.41 11.19
N GLY A 69 7.06 -16.74 12.06
CA GLY A 69 7.18 -16.14 13.38
C GLY A 69 7.26 -14.61 13.30
N ILE A 70 6.65 -13.92 14.26
CA ILE A 70 6.44 -12.45 14.24
C ILE A 70 7.73 -11.68 13.92
N ALA A 71 8.86 -12.10 14.50
CA ALA A 71 10.17 -11.46 14.29
C ALA A 71 10.70 -11.55 12.85
N LYS A 72 10.20 -12.49 12.03
CA LYS A 72 10.63 -12.70 10.65
C LYS A 72 9.65 -12.15 9.61
N GLN A 73 8.55 -11.55 10.06
CA GLN A 73 7.55 -11.02 9.14
C GLN A 73 8.05 -9.74 8.48
N VAL A 74 7.87 -9.61 7.18
CA VAL A 74 8.32 -8.44 6.41
C VAL A 74 7.46 -7.23 6.76
N LEU A 75 8.11 -6.10 7.05
CA LEU A 75 7.48 -4.78 7.19
C LEU A 75 7.11 -4.22 5.81
N GLY A 76 5.94 -3.60 5.70
CA GLY A 76 5.55 -2.83 4.52
C GLY A 76 5.98 -1.37 4.65
N SER A 77 6.53 -0.78 3.60
CA SER A 77 6.87 0.66 3.54
C SER A 77 5.89 1.49 2.70
N HIS A 78 4.83 0.85 2.19
CA HIS A 78 3.79 1.50 1.38
C HIS A 78 2.94 2.50 2.17
N VAL A 79 2.93 2.39 3.50
CA VAL A 79 2.39 3.39 4.43
C VAL A 79 3.23 3.40 5.70
N MET A 80 3.65 4.59 6.14
CA MET A 80 4.53 4.80 7.28
C MET A 80 4.05 6.01 8.08
N LEU A 81 3.77 5.80 9.37
CA LEU A 81 3.64 6.89 10.33
C LEU A 81 5.02 7.15 10.95
N ILE A 82 5.56 8.33 10.71
CA ILE A 82 6.95 8.68 10.98
C ILE A 82 6.99 9.80 12.01
N GLU A 83 7.92 9.66 12.97
CA GLU A 83 8.43 10.78 13.76
C GLU A 83 9.67 11.33 13.02
N PRO A 84 9.59 12.50 12.37
CA PRO A 84 10.73 13.03 11.60
C PRO A 84 11.95 13.29 12.50
N ASN A 85 13.13 12.92 12.02
CA ASN A 85 14.37 13.12 12.73
C ASN A 85 15.56 13.17 11.74
N LYS A 86 16.24 14.31 11.68
CA LYS A 86 17.33 14.53 10.73
C LYS A 86 18.50 13.55 10.89
N VAL A 87 18.88 13.20 12.12
CA VAL A 87 19.97 12.24 12.37
C VAL A 87 19.58 10.83 11.90
N ARG A 88 18.32 10.45 12.08
CA ARG A 88 17.79 9.17 11.58
C ARG A 88 17.71 9.16 10.05
N TYR A 89 17.23 10.25 9.45
CA TYR A 89 17.21 10.43 8.00
C TYR A 89 18.61 10.26 7.38
N GLU A 90 19.63 10.91 7.93
CA GLU A 90 21.01 10.77 7.45
C GLU A 90 21.51 9.32 7.49
N LYS A 91 21.15 8.56 8.54
CA LYS A 91 21.45 7.13 8.63
C LYS A 91 20.70 6.29 7.60
N ILE A 92 19.42 6.58 7.36
CA ILE A 92 18.60 5.89 6.35
C ILE A 92 19.18 6.12 4.95
N VAL A 93 19.56 7.36 4.63
CA VAL A 93 20.17 7.70 3.33
C VAL A 93 21.52 7.01 3.18
N ALA A 94 22.37 7.05 4.22
CA ALA A 94 23.66 6.36 4.18
C ALA A 94 23.49 4.85 3.96
N GLU A 95 22.52 4.23 4.62
CA GLU A 95 22.20 2.81 4.45
C GLU A 95 21.67 2.51 3.04
N SER A 96 20.76 3.33 2.53
CA SER A 96 20.20 3.18 1.19
C SER A 96 21.27 3.23 0.10
N ILE A 97 22.24 4.16 0.24
CA ILE A 97 23.38 4.26 -0.67
C ILE A 97 24.29 3.03 -0.55
N ARG A 98 24.57 2.60 0.69
CA ARG A 98 25.46 1.48 0.99
C ARG A 98 24.93 0.16 0.46
N SER A 99 23.65 -0.14 0.67
CA SER A 99 23.02 -1.40 0.27
C SER A 99 22.63 -1.40 -1.22
N SER A 100 22.31 -0.21 -1.78
CA SER A 100 21.68 -0.06 -3.09
C SER A 100 20.38 -0.86 -3.23
N GLU A 101 19.70 -1.12 -2.12
CA GLU A 101 18.41 -1.82 -2.05
C GLU A 101 17.24 -0.84 -2.21
N PHE A 102 16.01 -1.37 -2.28
CA PHE A 102 14.82 -0.53 -2.29
C PHE A 102 14.40 -0.17 -0.87
N ASP A 103 13.39 0.68 -0.78
CA ASP A 103 12.90 1.24 0.45
C ASP A 103 12.40 0.17 1.44
N MET A 104 11.74 -0.89 0.96
CA MET A 104 11.26 -1.98 1.80
C MET A 104 12.42 -2.70 2.50
N GLU A 105 13.49 -3.04 1.78
CA GLU A 105 14.64 -3.73 2.36
C GLU A 105 15.37 -2.84 3.38
N VAL A 106 15.58 -1.56 3.07
CA VAL A 106 16.20 -0.61 3.99
C VAL A 106 15.38 -0.47 5.27
N ILE A 107 14.05 -0.32 5.18
CA ILE A 107 13.18 -0.22 6.35
C ILE A 107 13.20 -1.52 7.16
N ASN A 108 13.15 -2.69 6.52
CA ASN A 108 13.23 -3.97 7.22
C ASN A 108 14.58 -4.12 7.92
N HIS A 109 15.70 -3.81 7.24
CA HIS A 109 17.03 -3.90 7.82
C HIS A 109 17.17 -3.02 9.07
N MET A 110 16.69 -1.77 8.99
CA MET A 110 16.88 -0.78 10.06
C MET A 110 15.84 -0.86 11.19
N PHE A 111 14.62 -1.31 10.91
CA PHE A 111 13.48 -1.18 11.83
C PHE A 111 12.73 -2.47 12.15
N GLN A 112 13.12 -3.65 11.64
CA GLN A 112 12.44 -4.92 11.92
C GLN A 112 12.15 -5.18 13.42
N ASP A 113 13.07 -4.78 14.30
CA ASP A 113 12.98 -5.01 15.75
C ASP A 113 12.47 -3.82 16.56
N SER A 114 12.25 -2.66 15.92
CA SER A 114 11.93 -1.40 16.63
C SER A 114 10.72 -0.63 16.08
N ALA A 115 10.21 -0.99 14.90
CA ALA A 115 9.01 -0.39 14.35
C ALA A 115 7.78 -0.73 15.20
N MET A 116 6.90 0.25 15.40
CA MET A 116 5.56 -0.03 15.89
C MET A 116 4.75 -0.69 14.77
N ILE A 117 4.09 -1.81 15.06
CA ILE A 117 3.32 -2.52 14.04
C ILE A 117 1.89 -1.97 14.01
N LEU A 118 1.49 -1.45 12.85
CA LEU A 118 0.12 -1.08 12.55
C LEU A 118 -0.65 -2.31 12.02
N PRO A 119 -1.97 -2.40 12.27
CA PRO A 119 -2.79 -3.42 11.61
C PRO A 119 -2.73 -3.25 10.08
N HIS A 120 -2.43 -4.32 9.34
CA HIS A 120 -2.40 -4.26 7.88
C HIS A 120 -3.81 -4.14 7.30
N ARG A 121 -4.79 -4.83 7.89
CA ARG A 121 -6.18 -4.75 7.46
C ARG A 121 -6.66 -3.30 7.52
N ARG A 122 -7.32 -2.82 6.47
CA ARG A 122 -7.75 -1.42 6.24
C ARG A 122 -6.65 -0.43 5.82
N LEU A 123 -5.38 -0.68 6.12
CA LEU A 123 -4.26 0.20 5.72
C LEU A 123 -3.49 -0.29 4.49
N ALA A 124 -3.48 -1.60 4.29
CA ALA A 124 -2.70 -2.29 3.28
C ALA A 124 -3.61 -3.09 2.33
N LEU A 125 -4.83 -2.62 2.07
CA LEU A 125 -5.74 -3.30 1.15
C LEU A 125 -5.13 -3.24 -0.26
N LEU A 126 -4.74 -4.39 -0.81
CA LEU A 126 -4.20 -4.47 -2.15
C LEU A 126 -5.34 -4.62 -3.16
N THR A 127 -5.30 -3.91 -4.29
CA THR A 127 -6.24 -4.16 -5.39
C THR A 127 -6.12 -5.60 -5.94
N GLY A 128 -4.94 -6.22 -5.80
CA GLY A 128 -4.73 -7.63 -6.11
C GLY A 128 -5.58 -8.60 -5.27
N GLU A 129 -6.06 -8.20 -4.08
CA GLU A 129 -6.98 -9.03 -3.28
C GLU A 129 -8.26 -9.33 -4.07
N PHE A 130 -8.82 -8.35 -4.77
CA PHE A 130 -10.06 -8.52 -5.54
C PHE A 130 -9.88 -9.46 -6.74
N ARG A 131 -8.65 -9.75 -7.15
CA ARG A 131 -8.33 -10.67 -8.26
C ARG A 131 -7.98 -12.08 -7.81
N THR A 132 -7.52 -12.26 -6.57
CA THR A 132 -7.26 -13.58 -6.01
C THR A 132 -8.56 -14.21 -5.50
N LYS A 133 -8.52 -15.52 -5.30
CA LYS A 133 -9.59 -16.29 -4.63
C LYS A 133 -9.19 -16.73 -3.22
N ASN A 134 -7.93 -16.53 -2.85
CA ASN A 134 -7.41 -16.86 -1.54
C ASN A 134 -7.02 -15.58 -0.80
N HIS A 135 -7.83 -15.23 0.20
CA HIS A 135 -7.67 -14.03 1.02
C HIS A 135 -7.10 -14.34 2.41
N THR A 136 -6.70 -15.59 2.68
CA THR A 136 -6.29 -16.03 4.02
C THR A 136 -5.15 -15.21 4.61
N LYS A 137 -4.23 -14.71 3.77
CA LYS A 137 -3.13 -13.85 4.24
C LYS A 137 -3.61 -12.46 4.63
N TYR A 138 -4.59 -11.90 3.91
CA TYR A 138 -5.15 -10.58 4.20
C TYR A 138 -6.10 -10.64 5.41
N LEU A 139 -6.96 -11.67 5.47
CA LEU A 139 -7.94 -11.87 6.56
C LEU A 139 -7.30 -12.40 7.85
N GLY A 140 -6.10 -13.00 7.77
CA GLY A 140 -5.38 -13.48 8.93
C GLY A 140 -5.21 -12.38 9.99
N PRO A 141 -5.50 -12.65 11.28
CA PRO A 141 -5.60 -13.97 11.92
C PRO A 141 -7.02 -14.60 11.96
N ASP A 142 -8.05 -13.92 11.45
CA ASP A 142 -9.45 -14.32 11.61
C ASP A 142 -9.84 -15.34 10.52
N GLU A 143 -9.46 -16.61 10.72
CA GLU A 143 -9.62 -17.68 9.72
C GLU A 143 -11.09 -18.03 9.39
N ASP A 144 -12.01 -17.69 10.29
CA ASP A 144 -13.45 -17.93 10.11
C ASP A 144 -14.15 -16.80 9.33
N GLU A 145 -13.45 -15.70 9.04
CA GLU A 145 -14.06 -14.59 8.32
C GLU A 145 -14.07 -14.85 6.82
N GLU A 146 -15.23 -14.65 6.20
CA GLU A 146 -15.38 -14.71 4.75
C GLU A 146 -15.00 -13.37 4.10
N TRP A 147 -14.34 -13.44 2.95
CA TRP A 147 -14.06 -12.25 2.15
C TRP A 147 -15.37 -11.62 1.65
N ASN A 148 -15.58 -10.35 1.99
CA ASN A 148 -16.61 -9.51 1.41
C ASN A 148 -15.97 -8.21 0.89
N ALA A 149 -15.85 -8.11 -0.44
CA ALA A 149 -15.28 -6.97 -1.15
C ALA A 149 -15.90 -5.63 -0.70
N MET A 150 -17.23 -5.53 -0.67
CA MET A 150 -17.95 -4.30 -0.30
C MET A 150 -17.59 -3.87 1.12
N ALA A 151 -17.57 -4.83 2.04
CA ALA A 151 -17.30 -4.59 3.44
C ALA A 151 -15.82 -4.19 3.67
N GLU A 152 -14.88 -4.81 2.96
CA GLU A 152 -13.47 -4.44 3.02
C GLU A 152 -13.20 -3.06 2.45
N VAL A 153 -13.80 -2.69 1.30
CA VAL A 153 -13.68 -1.33 0.76
C VAL A 153 -14.24 -0.31 1.73
N SER A 154 -15.46 -0.52 2.24
CA SER A 154 -16.13 0.43 3.12
C SER A 154 -15.35 0.71 4.42
N ARG A 155 -14.62 -0.28 4.94
CA ARG A 155 -13.87 -0.16 6.19
C ARG A 155 -12.41 0.26 5.99
N SER A 156 -11.91 0.22 4.76
CA SER A 156 -10.50 0.51 4.48
C SER A 156 -10.22 2.00 4.44
N PHE A 157 -9.05 2.39 4.89
CA PHE A 157 -8.56 3.77 4.83
C PHE A 157 -7.77 4.05 3.56
N LEU A 158 -7.04 3.04 3.09
CA LEU A 158 -6.14 3.13 1.96
C LEU A 158 -6.22 1.85 1.12
N VAL A 159 -6.25 2.00 -0.20
CA VAL A 159 -6.04 0.90 -1.14
C VAL A 159 -4.76 1.15 -1.94
N HIS A 160 -3.94 0.11 -2.13
CA HIS A 160 -2.66 0.15 -2.84
C HIS A 160 -2.77 -0.63 -4.17
N PHE A 161 -2.46 0.03 -5.29
CA PHE A 161 -2.58 -0.55 -6.63
C PHE A 161 -1.46 -1.58 -6.93
N SER A 162 -1.80 -2.86 -6.88
CA SER A 162 -0.87 -3.99 -6.96
C SER A 162 -1.17 -4.96 -8.12
N ASP A 163 -1.54 -4.43 -9.29
CA ASP A 163 -2.18 -5.21 -10.35
C ASP A 163 -1.26 -5.73 -11.47
N TRP A 164 0.04 -5.86 -11.25
CA TRP A 164 0.96 -6.35 -12.28
C TRP A 164 0.41 -7.62 -12.98
N PRO A 165 0.44 -7.70 -14.32
CA PRO A 165 1.11 -6.83 -15.30
C PRO A 165 0.29 -5.61 -15.76
N LEU A 166 -0.85 -5.31 -15.16
CA LEU A 166 -1.56 -4.05 -15.44
C LEU A 166 -0.66 -2.87 -14.99
N PRO A 167 -0.44 -1.85 -15.84
CA PRO A 167 0.34 -0.68 -15.46
C PRO A 167 -0.25 0.05 -14.25
N LYS A 168 0.61 0.80 -13.55
CA LYS A 168 0.20 1.71 -12.47
C LYS A 168 -0.88 2.69 -12.98
N PRO A 169 -1.81 3.14 -12.11
CA PRO A 169 -3.05 3.79 -12.55
C PRO A 169 -2.85 5.10 -13.32
N TRP A 170 -1.73 5.79 -13.15
CA TRP A 170 -1.40 6.99 -13.94
C TRP A 170 -0.84 6.70 -15.34
N LYS A 171 -0.47 5.45 -15.64
CA LYS A 171 0.03 5.04 -16.95
C LYS A 171 -1.12 4.50 -17.80
N HIS A 172 -1.05 4.79 -19.09
CA HIS A 172 -1.98 4.22 -20.07
C HIS A 172 -1.87 2.67 -20.12
N HIS A 173 -3.00 1.99 -20.17
CA HIS A 173 -3.10 0.55 -20.40
C HIS A 173 -3.89 0.26 -21.69
N THR A 174 -3.61 -0.87 -22.32
CA THR A 174 -4.41 -1.33 -23.47
C THR A 174 -5.75 -1.91 -23.01
N LYS A 175 -6.71 -2.04 -23.93
CA LYS A 175 -7.98 -2.74 -23.67
C LYS A 175 -7.73 -4.19 -23.22
N LYS A 176 -6.79 -4.88 -23.87
CA LYS A 176 -6.43 -6.25 -23.49
C LYS A 176 -5.88 -6.35 -22.08
N GLN A 177 -4.96 -5.45 -21.69
CA GLN A 177 -4.42 -5.42 -20.33
C GLN A 177 -5.50 -5.20 -19.28
N TRP A 178 -6.49 -4.35 -19.58
CA TRP A 178 -7.65 -4.15 -18.72
C TRP A 178 -8.49 -5.42 -18.58
N GLU A 179 -8.88 -6.01 -19.71
CA GLU A 179 -9.69 -7.24 -19.75
C GLU A 179 -9.02 -8.41 -19.02
N ASP A 180 -7.70 -8.57 -19.19
CA ASP A 180 -6.90 -9.62 -18.54
C ASP A 180 -6.76 -9.40 -17.01
N ALA A 181 -6.90 -8.16 -16.53
CA ALA A 181 -6.76 -7.81 -15.12
C ALA A 181 -8.09 -7.83 -14.34
N LEU A 182 -9.23 -7.75 -15.03
CA LEU A 182 -10.55 -7.73 -14.39
C LEU A 182 -10.74 -8.96 -13.49
N PRO A 183 -11.17 -8.78 -12.23
CA PRO A 183 -11.60 -9.88 -11.39
C PRO A 183 -12.60 -10.78 -12.10
N THR A 184 -12.48 -12.09 -11.92
CA THR A 184 -13.47 -13.05 -12.45
C THR A 184 -14.83 -12.78 -11.82
N CYS A 185 -15.85 -12.62 -12.66
CA CYS A 185 -17.25 -12.69 -12.23
C CYS A 185 -17.91 -13.91 -12.86
N SER A 186 -18.24 -14.92 -12.05
CA SER A 186 -18.92 -16.12 -12.53
C SER A 186 -20.42 -15.90 -12.73
N GLU A 187 -21.04 -16.71 -13.59
CA GLU A 187 -22.50 -16.77 -13.67
C GLU A 187 -23.14 -17.42 -12.44
N ASP A 188 -22.37 -18.27 -11.75
CA ASP A 188 -22.80 -18.97 -10.53
C ASP A 188 -22.69 -18.10 -9.26
N GLU A 189 -22.17 -16.86 -9.38
CA GLU A 189 -22.12 -15.93 -8.24
C GLU A 189 -23.53 -15.50 -7.84
N VAL A 190 -23.95 -15.92 -6.65
CA VAL A 190 -25.24 -15.58 -6.06
C VAL A 190 -25.15 -14.21 -5.39
N GLU A 191 -26.09 -13.34 -5.72
CA GLU A 191 -26.29 -12.07 -5.04
C GLU A 191 -26.73 -12.31 -3.59
N LYS A 192 -26.03 -11.68 -2.65
CA LYS A 192 -26.37 -11.63 -1.21
C LYS A 192 -26.82 -10.22 -0.86
N GLU A 193 -27.53 -10.06 0.26
CA GLU A 193 -28.01 -8.75 0.74
C GLU A 193 -26.88 -7.72 0.90
N ASP A 194 -25.69 -8.18 1.31
CA ASP A 194 -24.49 -7.38 1.56
C ASP A 194 -23.41 -7.51 0.47
N GLN A 195 -23.69 -8.24 -0.61
CA GLN A 195 -22.74 -8.52 -1.68
C GLN A 195 -23.45 -8.67 -3.03
N PRO A 196 -23.41 -7.64 -3.91
CA PRO A 196 -23.96 -7.77 -5.25
C PRO A 196 -23.18 -8.81 -6.06
N ARG A 197 -23.81 -9.35 -7.11
CA ARG A 197 -23.10 -10.20 -8.08
C ARG A 197 -21.92 -9.44 -8.68
N CYS A 198 -20.78 -10.11 -8.89
CA CYS A 198 -19.53 -9.50 -9.33
C CYS A 198 -18.93 -8.47 -8.36
N ALA A 199 -19.22 -8.50 -7.05
CA ALA A 199 -18.76 -7.47 -6.10
C ALA A 199 -17.27 -7.15 -6.21
N ASP A 200 -16.40 -8.16 -6.37
CA ASP A 200 -14.96 -7.96 -6.57
C ASP A 200 -14.65 -7.10 -7.79
N ARG A 201 -15.28 -7.39 -8.92
CA ARG A 201 -15.10 -6.65 -10.17
C ARG A 201 -15.63 -5.22 -10.02
N VAL A 202 -16.79 -5.05 -9.39
CA VAL A 202 -17.40 -3.73 -9.17
C VAL A 202 -16.47 -2.85 -8.34
N MET A 203 -16.00 -3.34 -7.19
CA MET A 203 -15.09 -2.60 -6.31
C MET A 203 -13.71 -2.36 -6.94
N TRP A 204 -13.16 -3.36 -7.62
CA TRP A 204 -11.87 -3.22 -8.29
C TRP A 204 -11.93 -2.17 -9.41
N THR A 205 -12.97 -2.19 -10.25
CA THR A 205 -13.16 -1.20 -11.31
C THR A 205 -13.39 0.20 -10.73
N SER A 206 -14.15 0.33 -9.64
CA SER A 206 -14.41 1.65 -9.03
C SER A 206 -13.13 2.32 -8.52
N PHE A 207 -12.13 1.57 -8.01
CA PHE A 207 -10.86 2.17 -7.60
C PHE A 207 -10.13 2.89 -8.75
N TYR A 208 -10.11 2.29 -9.93
CA TYR A 208 -9.48 2.89 -11.11
C TYR A 208 -10.29 4.07 -11.66
N GLU A 209 -11.62 3.96 -11.65
CA GLU A 209 -12.51 5.05 -12.03
C GLU A 209 -12.37 6.25 -11.08
N ASP A 210 -12.36 6.00 -9.78
CA ASP A 210 -12.17 7.02 -8.74
C ASP A 210 -10.79 7.66 -8.83
N TYR A 211 -9.74 6.87 -9.05
CA TYR A 211 -8.39 7.42 -9.27
C TYR A 211 -8.37 8.37 -10.47
N ASN A 212 -8.95 7.96 -11.61
CA ASN A 212 -9.01 8.79 -12.81
C ASN A 212 -9.82 10.07 -12.59
N ARG A 213 -10.98 9.95 -11.94
CA ARG A 213 -11.86 11.08 -11.60
C ARG A 213 -11.15 12.08 -10.68
N LEU A 214 -10.51 11.61 -9.61
CA LEU A 214 -9.79 12.48 -8.67
C LEU A 214 -8.56 13.12 -9.34
N LYS A 215 -7.82 12.36 -10.15
CA LYS A 215 -6.72 12.90 -10.94
C LYS A 215 -7.21 14.00 -11.89
N GLU A 216 -8.34 13.83 -12.56
CA GLU A 216 -8.93 14.86 -13.43
C GLU A 216 -9.37 16.09 -12.64
N GLN A 217 -9.95 15.92 -11.45
CA GLN A 217 -10.36 17.03 -10.59
C GLN A 217 -9.16 17.86 -10.09
N GLU A 218 -8.09 17.21 -9.64
CA GLU A 218 -6.93 17.89 -9.05
C GLU A 218 -5.93 18.38 -10.11
N CYS A 219 -5.69 17.58 -11.16
CA CYS A 219 -4.72 17.90 -12.22
C CYS A 219 -5.36 18.53 -13.46
N GLY A 220 -6.69 18.55 -13.59
CA GLY A 220 -7.39 19.21 -14.69
C GLY A 220 -7.25 20.73 -14.70
N ILE A 221 -6.76 21.32 -13.60
CA ILE A 221 -6.40 22.75 -13.51
C ILE A 221 -5.02 23.04 -14.15
N LEU A 222 -4.26 22.00 -14.53
CA LEU A 222 -2.93 22.14 -15.14
C LEU A 222 -2.94 22.10 -16.68
N TYR A 223 -4.10 22.30 -17.32
CA TYR A 223 -4.24 22.51 -18.76
C TYR A 223 -5.20 23.66 -19.09
#